data_AF-A0A8H7RFS4-F1
#
_entry.id   AF-A0A8H7RFS4-F1
#
_cell.length_a   1.000
_cell.length_b   1.000
_cell.length_c   1.000
_cell.angle_alpha   90.00
_cell.angle_beta   90.00
_cell.angle_gamma   90.00
#
_symmetry.space_group_name_H-M   'P 1'
#
loop_
_entity.id
_entity.type
_entity.pdbx_description
1 polymer ?
#
loop_
_entity_poly.entity_id
_entity_poly.type
_entity_poly.pdbx_seq_one_letter_code
_entity_poly.pdbx_strand_id
1 'polypeptide(L)'
;MPSLLLSNNAVSLERNNEKSPVITRDRSNLERQLELGSIEAACQLASLTEYKHDEIHGCYNCDLIAKYYILGFQSVKNSKQLECDSVLLALVQQVIQFIQCHLDISRIEHVSWLPVLMNNLRELGKQIKDESNEADRYVPLPPTSSQMETVGTDISMDNSVSGEYGRAIRISIYYCRAALCEEVDTAKSVSYYRKCVSVRPSPVESQNFQQSAKLALLHLIADHATNRPRLPSRTSSVSSGASSSCSMSCSNCGVEKRGIPVCSKCKSRYYCGVRCLKAHKPIHDAECGNNL
;
A
#
# COMPACT_ATOMS: atom_id res chain seq x y z
N MET A 1 1.82 13.31 -16.40
CA MET A 1 2.45 12.59 -15.28
C MET A 1 3.93 12.59 -15.55
N PRO A 2 4.77 13.30 -14.77
CA PRO A 2 6.21 13.19 -14.95
C PRO A 2 6.61 11.82 -14.42
N SER A 3 6.84 10.86 -15.33
CA SER A 3 7.60 9.65 -15.01
C SER A 3 8.93 10.12 -14.46
N LEU A 4 9.11 10.00 -13.14
CA LEU A 4 10.41 10.13 -12.52
C LEU A 4 11.28 9.08 -13.20
N LEU A 5 12.18 9.56 -14.06
CA LEU A 5 13.22 8.79 -14.71
C LEU A 5 14.05 8.14 -13.59
N LEU A 6 13.64 6.96 -13.16
CA LEU A 6 14.54 6.02 -12.51
C LEU A 6 15.59 5.74 -13.58
N SER A 7 16.76 6.36 -13.38
CA SER A 7 17.97 6.08 -14.13
C SER A 7 18.20 4.57 -14.02
N ASN A 8 17.74 3.85 -15.03
CA ASN A 8 18.16 2.49 -15.31
C ASN A 8 19.65 2.60 -15.62
N ASN A 9 20.49 2.34 -14.61
CA ASN A 9 21.82 1.82 -14.85
C ASN A 9 21.67 0.38 -15.38
N ALA A 10 21.03 0.23 -16.54
CA ALA A 10 21.24 -0.90 -17.41
C ALA A 10 22.63 -0.67 -18.01
N VAL A 11 23.64 -1.14 -17.29
CA VAL A 11 24.99 -1.25 -17.81
C VAL A 11 24.93 -2.28 -18.93
N SER A 12 24.68 -1.81 -20.16
CA SER A 12 24.85 -2.58 -21.38
C SER A 12 26.34 -2.84 -21.59
N LEU A 13 26.86 -3.82 -20.86
CA LEU A 13 28.18 -4.40 -21.07
C LEU A 13 28.03 -5.40 -22.22
N GLU A 14 28.06 -4.91 -23.46
CA GLU A 14 28.29 -5.75 -24.64
C GLU A 14 29.71 -6.31 -24.55
N ARG A 15 29.87 -7.42 -23.82
CA ARG A 15 31.12 -8.17 -23.73
C ARG A 15 30.89 -9.54 -24.36
N ASN A 16 31.58 -9.78 -25.47
CA ASN A 16 31.60 -11.04 -26.21
C ASN A 16 31.78 -12.22 -25.25
N ASN A 17 30.80 -13.12 -25.21
CA ASN A 17 30.55 -14.04 -24.11
C ASN A 17 31.03 -15.47 -24.47
N GLU A 18 32.31 -15.75 -24.29
CA GLU A 18 32.76 -17.12 -23.98
C GLU A 18 32.27 -17.43 -22.57
N LYS A 19 31.11 -18.10 -22.45
CA LYS A 19 30.54 -18.50 -21.15
C LYS A 19 31.53 -19.42 -20.43
N SER A 20 32.27 -18.86 -19.48
CA SER A 20 33.24 -19.61 -18.69
C SER A 20 32.54 -20.74 -17.90
N PRO A 21 33.03 -21.98 -17.95
CA PRO A 21 32.43 -23.16 -17.29
C PRO A 21 32.37 -23.06 -15.76
N VAL A 22 32.98 -22.03 -15.16
CA VAL A 22 32.94 -21.77 -13.73
C VAL A 22 31.55 -21.28 -13.28
N ILE A 23 30.84 -20.51 -14.11
CA ILE A 23 29.55 -19.89 -13.75
C ILE A 23 28.42 -20.93 -13.68
N THR A 24 28.48 -21.97 -14.52
CA THR A 24 27.43 -23.02 -14.57
C THR A 24 27.44 -23.94 -13.35
N ARG A 25 28.63 -24.26 -12.82
CA ARG A 25 28.77 -25.10 -11.61
C ARG A 25 28.23 -24.38 -10.36
N ASP A 26 28.34 -23.06 -10.31
CA ASP A 26 27.86 -22.25 -9.20
C ASP A 26 26.32 -22.19 -9.17
N ARG A 27 25.68 -22.00 -10.34
CA ARG A 27 24.21 -21.94 -10.44
C ARG A 27 23.51 -23.21 -9.93
N SER A 28 24.02 -24.39 -10.28
CA SER A 28 23.42 -25.66 -9.84
C SER A 28 23.49 -25.84 -8.32
N ASN A 29 24.56 -25.34 -7.70
CA ASN A 29 24.71 -25.35 -6.25
C ASN A 29 23.69 -24.42 -5.59
N LEU A 30 23.54 -23.20 -6.12
CA LEU A 30 22.54 -22.25 -5.63
C LEU A 30 21.11 -22.77 -5.76
N GLU A 31 20.76 -23.44 -6.86
CA GLU A 31 19.44 -24.05 -7.02
C GLU A 31 19.18 -25.12 -5.95
N ARG A 32 20.17 -25.97 -5.67
CA ARG A 32 20.08 -26.94 -4.57
C ARG A 32 19.95 -26.26 -3.20
N GLN A 33 20.68 -25.18 -2.95
CA GLN A 33 20.57 -24.43 -1.69
C GLN A 33 19.19 -23.78 -1.54
N LEU A 34 18.62 -23.26 -2.63
CA LEU A 34 17.27 -22.71 -2.64
C LEU A 34 16.22 -23.79 -2.34
N GLU A 35 16.37 -24.99 -2.91
CA GLU A 35 15.51 -26.14 -2.58
C GLU A 35 15.59 -26.54 -1.10
N LEU A 36 16.75 -26.33 -0.47
CA LEU A 36 16.95 -26.53 0.97
C LEU A 36 16.46 -25.34 1.83
N GLY A 37 15.88 -24.31 1.22
CA GLY A 37 15.28 -23.17 1.91
C GLY A 37 16.16 -21.93 2.03
N SER A 38 17.30 -21.85 1.33
CA SER A 38 18.18 -20.67 1.40
C SER A 38 17.56 -19.46 0.70
N ILE A 39 17.22 -18.42 1.46
CA ILE A 39 16.72 -17.13 0.93
C ILE A 39 17.84 -16.42 0.15
N GLU A 40 19.07 -16.49 0.65
CA GLU A 40 20.23 -15.87 0.00
C GLU A 40 20.44 -16.46 -1.41
N ALA A 41 20.28 -17.77 -1.56
CA ALA A 41 20.36 -18.42 -2.87
C ALA A 41 19.29 -17.92 -3.84
N ALA A 42 18.06 -17.61 -3.38
CA ALA A 42 17.03 -16.99 -4.23
C ALA A 42 17.48 -15.62 -4.75
N CYS A 43 18.00 -14.76 -3.87
CA CYS A 43 18.52 -13.44 -4.26
C CYS A 43 19.67 -13.56 -5.26
N GLN A 44 20.63 -14.46 -5.01
CA GLN A 44 21.77 -14.67 -5.89
C GLN A 44 21.32 -15.20 -7.26
N LEU A 45 20.46 -16.23 -7.32
CA LEU A 45 19.93 -16.77 -8.57
C LEU A 45 19.15 -15.74 -9.39
N ALA A 46 18.33 -14.92 -8.73
CA ALA A 46 17.63 -13.82 -9.38
C ALA A 46 18.60 -12.79 -9.97
N SER A 47 19.61 -12.36 -9.19
CA SER A 47 20.61 -11.38 -9.63
C SER A 47 21.52 -11.87 -10.78
N LEU A 48 21.80 -13.18 -10.83
CA LEU A 48 22.60 -13.81 -11.88
C LEU A 48 21.80 -14.12 -13.15
N THR A 49 20.47 -13.98 -13.10
CA THR A 49 19.61 -14.28 -14.25
C THR A 49 19.39 -13.01 -15.06
N GLU A 50 19.95 -12.98 -16.27
CA GLU A 50 19.69 -11.89 -17.22
C GLU A 50 18.23 -11.90 -17.68
N TYR A 51 17.60 -10.72 -17.66
CA TYR A 51 16.26 -10.50 -18.19
C TYR A 51 16.27 -9.31 -19.15
N LYS A 52 15.29 -9.30 -20.07
CA LYS A 52 15.10 -8.21 -21.04
C LYS A 52 13.61 -7.90 -21.17
N HIS A 53 13.33 -6.63 -21.44
CA HIS A 53 12.01 -6.15 -21.84
C HIS A 53 12.11 -5.70 -23.29
N ASP A 54 11.31 -6.30 -24.15
CA ASP A 54 11.17 -5.89 -25.53
C ASP A 54 9.70 -5.50 -25.76
N GLU A 55 9.46 -4.39 -26.46
CA GLU A 55 8.11 -3.97 -26.85
C GLU A 55 7.39 -5.06 -27.66
N ILE A 56 8.14 -5.89 -28.39
CA ILE A 56 7.61 -6.93 -29.27
C ILE A 56 7.48 -8.29 -28.56
N HIS A 57 8.45 -8.63 -27.71
CA HIS A 57 8.56 -9.96 -27.12
C HIS A 57 8.17 -10.03 -25.64
N GLY A 58 7.79 -8.90 -25.04
CA GLY A 58 7.37 -8.82 -23.65
C GLY A 58 8.53 -9.09 -22.69
N CYS A 59 8.24 -9.84 -21.62
CA CYS A 59 9.18 -10.12 -20.54
C CYS A 59 9.97 -11.41 -20.78
N TYR A 60 11.29 -11.31 -20.98
CA TYR A 60 12.18 -12.48 -21.11
C TYR A 60 12.82 -12.86 -19.77
N ASN A 61 12.76 -14.15 -19.39
CA ASN A 61 13.26 -14.72 -18.11
C ASN A 61 12.68 -14.14 -16.81
N CYS A 62 11.71 -13.24 -16.89
CA CYS A 62 11.13 -12.58 -15.73
C CYS A 62 10.28 -13.56 -14.89
N ASP A 63 9.66 -14.55 -15.53
CA ASP A 63 8.99 -15.67 -14.89
C ASP A 63 9.95 -16.54 -14.07
N LEU A 64 11.15 -16.79 -14.57
CA LEU A 64 12.18 -17.55 -13.87
C LEU A 64 12.71 -16.78 -12.65
N ILE A 65 12.96 -15.48 -12.79
CA ILE A 65 13.32 -14.60 -11.67
C ILE A 65 12.22 -14.58 -10.61
N ALA A 66 10.96 -14.40 -11.04
CA ALA A 66 9.82 -14.43 -10.14
C ALA A 66 9.69 -15.78 -9.42
N LYS A 67 9.96 -16.90 -10.10
CA LYS A 67 9.99 -18.23 -9.49
C LYS A 67 11.01 -18.30 -8.35
N TYR A 68 12.23 -17.79 -8.53
CA TYR A 68 13.24 -17.78 -7.47
C TYR A 68 12.79 -16.97 -6.25
N TYR A 69 12.20 -15.79 -6.46
CA TYR A 69 11.63 -15.01 -5.37
C TYR A 69 10.46 -15.69 -4.66
N ILE A 70 9.56 -16.34 -5.42
CA ILE A 70 8.44 -17.10 -4.84
C ILE A 70 8.97 -18.22 -3.93
N LEU A 71 9.99 -18.96 -4.39
CA LEU A 71 10.63 -20.00 -3.57
C LEU A 71 11.28 -19.40 -2.31
N GLY A 72 11.96 -18.25 -2.43
CA GLY A 72 12.49 -17.52 -1.27
C GLY A 72 11.42 -17.18 -0.22
N PHE A 73 10.25 -16.67 -0.65
CA PHE A 73 9.12 -16.42 0.27
C PHE A 73 8.52 -17.71 0.85
N GLN A 74 8.50 -18.81 0.09
CA GLN A 74 8.05 -20.10 0.62
C GLN A 74 8.96 -20.61 1.73
N SER A 75 10.28 -20.41 1.60
CA SER A 75 11.23 -20.72 2.67
C SER A 75 10.93 -19.94 3.94
N VAL A 76 10.71 -18.62 3.83
CA VAL A 76 10.31 -17.75 4.96
C VAL A 76 9.02 -18.24 5.61
N LYS A 77 8.02 -18.59 4.80
CA LYS A 77 6.72 -19.07 5.28
C LYS A 77 6.82 -20.41 6.01
N ASN A 78 7.76 -21.26 5.63
CA ASN A 78 7.96 -22.58 6.22
C ASN A 78 8.84 -22.53 7.49
N SER A 79 9.50 -21.41 7.78
CA SER A 79 10.27 -21.21 9.00
C SER A 79 9.37 -21.23 10.24
N LYS A 80 9.85 -21.84 11.32
CA LYS A 80 9.12 -21.95 12.60
C LYS A 80 8.89 -20.58 13.26
N GLN A 81 9.85 -19.68 13.09
CA GLN A 81 9.82 -18.32 13.60
C GLN A 81 10.26 -17.39 12.47
N LEU A 82 9.56 -16.27 12.31
CA LEU A 82 9.92 -15.25 11.34
C LEU A 82 11.10 -14.43 11.87
N GLU A 83 12.23 -14.52 11.19
CA GLU A 83 13.41 -13.71 11.47
C GLU A 83 13.47 -12.56 10.48
N CYS A 84 13.27 -11.33 10.97
CA CYS A 84 13.48 -10.13 10.17
C CYS A 84 14.96 -9.74 10.24
N ASP A 85 15.69 -10.00 9.16
CA ASP A 85 17.12 -9.72 9.03
C ASP A 85 17.46 -9.00 7.71
N SER A 86 18.75 -8.83 7.44
CA SER A 86 19.24 -8.18 6.22
C SER A 86 18.95 -8.98 4.95
N VAL A 87 18.97 -10.31 5.03
CA VAL A 87 18.75 -11.20 3.86
C VAL A 87 17.29 -11.13 3.42
N LEU A 88 16.35 -11.19 4.37
CA LEU A 88 14.93 -11.01 4.09
C LEU A 88 14.62 -9.61 3.58
N LEU A 89 15.25 -8.57 4.14
CA LEU A 89 15.11 -7.21 3.62
C LEU A 89 15.62 -7.10 2.18
N ALA A 90 16.77 -7.70 1.86
CA ALA A 90 17.31 -7.72 0.51
C ALA A 90 16.38 -8.43 -0.48
N LEU A 91 15.82 -9.58 -0.10
CA LEU A 91 14.80 -10.27 -0.91
C LEU A 91 13.61 -9.36 -1.20
N VAL A 92 13.04 -8.74 -0.17
CA VAL A 92 11.87 -7.85 -0.31
C VAL A 92 12.19 -6.66 -1.21
N GLN A 93 13.35 -6.03 -1.05
CA GLN A 93 13.76 -4.88 -1.85
C GLN A 93 13.97 -5.26 -3.31
N GLN A 94 14.63 -6.38 -3.59
CA GLN A 94 14.81 -6.88 -4.96
C GLN A 94 13.47 -7.21 -5.62
N VAL A 95 12.55 -7.84 -4.89
CA VAL A 95 11.19 -8.12 -5.38
C VAL A 95 10.42 -6.85 -5.68
N ILE A 96 10.49 -5.84 -4.82
CA ILE A 96 9.80 -4.55 -5.03
C ILE A 96 10.38 -3.83 -6.24
N GLN A 97 11.70 -3.78 -6.37
CA GLN A 97 12.35 -3.19 -7.53
C GLN A 97 11.94 -3.93 -8.81
N PHE A 98 11.95 -5.26 -8.77
CA PHE A 98 11.53 -6.09 -9.88
C PHE A 98 10.08 -5.82 -10.28
N ILE A 99 9.15 -5.74 -9.31
CA ILE A 99 7.75 -5.37 -9.56
C ILE A 99 7.64 -3.98 -10.17
N GLN A 100 8.39 -2.99 -9.63
CA GLN A 100 8.38 -1.62 -10.12
C GLN A 100 8.80 -1.52 -11.59
N CYS A 101 9.85 -2.25 -11.99
CA CYS A 101 10.29 -2.32 -13.39
C CYS A 101 9.24 -2.96 -14.33
N HIS A 102 8.23 -3.64 -13.79
CA HIS A 102 7.18 -4.31 -14.57
C HIS A 102 5.82 -3.64 -14.44
N LEU A 103 5.72 -2.49 -13.75
CA LEU A 103 4.45 -1.81 -13.57
C LEU A 103 3.82 -1.42 -14.91
N ASP A 104 4.59 -0.79 -15.79
CA ASP A 104 4.09 -0.35 -17.10
C ASP A 104 3.71 -1.53 -17.99
N ILE A 105 4.55 -2.58 -18.02
CA ILE A 105 4.27 -3.79 -18.80
C ILE A 105 2.98 -4.48 -18.31
N SER A 106 2.77 -4.55 -16.99
CA SER A 106 1.59 -5.18 -16.41
C SER A 106 0.25 -4.49 -16.76
N ARG A 107 0.31 -3.27 -17.31
CA ARG A 107 -0.88 -2.52 -17.78
C ARG A 107 -1.30 -2.95 -19.18
N ILE A 108 -0.34 -3.43 -19.98
CA ILE A 108 -0.54 -3.78 -21.38
C ILE A 108 -0.67 -5.29 -21.52
N GLU A 109 0.11 -6.04 -20.74
CA GLU A 109 0.20 -7.49 -20.78
C GLU A 109 -0.13 -8.13 -19.44
N HIS A 110 -0.73 -9.33 -19.50
CA HIS A 110 -1.04 -10.09 -18.31
C HIS A 110 0.21 -10.79 -17.76
N VAL A 111 0.75 -10.25 -16.66
CA VAL A 111 1.91 -10.80 -15.95
C VAL A 111 1.45 -11.75 -14.83
N SER A 112 1.41 -13.05 -15.10
CA SER A 112 0.81 -14.06 -14.21
C SER A 112 1.49 -14.21 -12.84
N TRP A 113 2.79 -13.94 -12.76
CA TRP A 113 3.55 -14.05 -11.50
C TRP A 113 3.38 -12.82 -10.59
N LEU A 114 2.97 -11.67 -11.12
CA LEU A 114 2.87 -10.42 -10.37
C LEU A 114 1.83 -10.50 -9.22
N PRO A 115 0.59 -11.00 -9.44
CA PRO A 115 -0.37 -11.21 -8.35
C PRO A 115 0.15 -12.13 -7.25
N VAL A 116 0.95 -13.15 -7.59
CA VAL A 116 1.51 -14.11 -6.64
C VAL A 116 2.56 -13.46 -5.75
N LEU A 117 3.51 -12.71 -6.34
CA LEU A 117 4.51 -11.95 -5.58
C LEU A 117 3.84 -10.90 -4.68
N MET A 118 2.84 -10.18 -5.20
CA MET A 118 2.09 -9.21 -4.41
C MET A 118 1.35 -9.83 -3.24
N ASN A 119 0.82 -11.05 -3.42
CA ASN A 119 0.21 -11.79 -2.33
C ASN A 119 1.26 -12.21 -1.28
N ASN A 120 2.42 -12.72 -1.70
CA ASN A 120 3.51 -13.07 -0.77
C ASN A 120 3.99 -11.86 0.05
N LEU A 121 4.23 -10.71 -0.60
CA LEU A 121 4.57 -9.46 0.09
C LEU A 121 3.48 -9.03 1.08
N ARG A 122 2.20 -9.16 0.71
CA ARG A 122 1.08 -8.83 1.59
C ARG A 122 1.04 -9.71 2.82
N GLU A 123 1.17 -11.03 2.66
CA GLU A 123 1.11 -11.98 3.77
C GLU A 123 2.32 -11.83 4.68
N LEU A 124 3.52 -11.62 4.13
CA LEU A 124 4.71 -11.30 4.92
C LEU A 124 4.50 -10.00 5.73
N GLY A 125 4.04 -8.92 5.09
CA GLY A 125 3.77 -7.66 5.77
C GLY A 125 2.69 -7.75 6.85
N LYS A 126 1.76 -8.72 6.73
CA LYS A 126 0.78 -9.04 7.77
C LYS A 126 1.43 -9.78 8.94
N GLN A 127 2.21 -10.83 8.67
CA GLN A 127 2.93 -11.60 9.70
C GLN A 127 3.84 -10.71 10.55
N ILE A 128 4.68 -9.88 9.91
CA ILE A 128 5.56 -8.94 10.62
C ILE A 128 4.76 -7.97 11.50
N LYS A 129 3.58 -7.54 11.03
CA LYS A 129 2.72 -6.65 11.82
C LYS A 129 2.08 -7.37 13.00
N ASP A 130 1.64 -8.61 12.82
CA ASP A 130 0.98 -9.40 13.87
C ASP A 130 1.96 -9.80 14.98
N GLU A 131 3.25 -9.99 14.65
CA GLU A 131 4.33 -10.26 15.61
C GLU A 131 4.93 -8.99 16.26
N SER A 132 4.71 -7.83 15.64
CA SER A 132 5.22 -6.55 16.16
C SER A 132 4.29 -5.98 17.22
N ASN A 133 4.86 -5.63 18.38
CA ASN A 133 4.15 -4.87 19.41
C ASN A 133 3.96 -3.37 19.03
N GLU A 134 4.57 -2.91 17.93
CA GLU A 134 4.55 -1.51 17.52
C GLU A 134 3.31 -1.19 16.68
N ALA A 135 2.41 -0.38 17.25
CA ALA A 135 1.28 0.17 16.51
C ALA A 135 1.73 1.27 15.54
N ASP A 136 1.16 1.27 14.33
CA ASP A 136 1.34 2.36 13.37
C ASP A 136 0.85 3.68 13.99
N ARG A 137 1.75 4.66 14.13
CA ARG A 137 1.37 5.95 14.70
C ARG A 137 0.52 6.69 13.68
N TYR A 138 -0.61 7.22 14.09
CA TYR A 138 -1.33 8.14 13.24
C TYR A 138 -0.44 9.36 12.95
N VAL A 139 -0.06 9.55 11.69
CA VAL A 139 0.61 10.78 11.26
C VAL A 139 -0.49 11.77 10.86
N PRO A 140 -0.70 12.84 11.64
CA PRO A 140 -1.53 13.94 11.18
C PRO A 140 -0.88 14.48 9.91
N LEU A 141 -1.58 14.35 8.78
CA LEU A 141 -1.18 15.10 7.59
C LEU A 141 -1.23 16.57 7.97
N PRO A 142 -0.20 17.37 7.64
CA PRO A 142 -0.15 18.75 8.08
C PRO A 142 -1.47 19.43 7.70
N PRO A 143 -2.30 19.86 8.67
CA PRO A 143 -3.20 20.94 8.36
C PRO A 143 -2.29 22.11 8.00
N THR A 144 -2.62 22.78 6.91
CA THR A 144 -2.14 24.14 6.65
C THR A 144 -2.12 24.89 8.00
N SER A 145 -0.93 25.32 8.46
CA SER A 145 -0.60 26.01 9.74
C SER A 145 -0.05 25.16 10.91
N SER A 146 1.29 25.11 10.93
CA SER A 146 2.22 25.24 12.06
C SER A 146 1.67 25.17 13.49
N GLN A 147 1.70 23.99 14.12
CA GLN A 147 1.90 23.89 15.58
C GLN A 147 2.93 22.80 15.88
N MET A 148 4.08 23.22 16.43
CA MET A 148 5.10 22.36 16.99
C MET A 148 4.66 21.98 18.41
N GLU A 149 4.14 20.79 18.60
CA GLU A 149 3.97 20.22 19.94
C GLU A 149 5.13 19.26 20.25
N THR A 150 5.90 19.63 21.26
CA THR A 150 7.03 18.88 21.79
C THR A 150 6.49 17.87 22.80
N VAL A 151 6.08 16.68 22.34
CA VAL A 151 5.58 15.61 23.22
C VAL A 151 6.76 14.82 23.80
N GLY A 152 6.94 14.91 25.12
CA GLY A 152 7.94 14.18 25.90
C GLY A 152 7.76 12.67 25.77
N THR A 153 8.85 11.95 25.52
CA THR A 153 8.85 10.51 25.20
C THR A 153 9.71 9.74 26.20
N ASP A 154 9.11 9.33 27.31
CA ASP A 154 9.61 8.21 28.12
C ASP A 154 8.86 6.95 27.71
N ILE A 155 9.21 6.40 26.55
CA ILE A 155 8.77 5.08 26.11
C ILE A 155 10.02 4.25 25.93
N SER A 156 10.20 3.22 26.76
CA SER A 156 11.24 2.20 26.59
C SER A 156 10.96 1.44 25.28
N MET A 157 11.42 2.01 24.17
CA MET A 157 11.29 1.37 22.87
C MET A 157 12.26 0.21 22.80
N ASP A 158 11.72 -0.98 22.59
CA ASP A 158 12.46 -2.15 22.18
C ASP A 158 13.19 -1.83 20.86
N ASN A 159 14.48 -1.53 20.98
CA ASN A 159 15.40 -1.25 19.88
C ASN A 159 16.13 -2.53 19.45
N SER A 160 15.43 -3.66 19.44
CA SER A 160 15.98 -4.87 18.83
C SER A 160 16.25 -4.63 17.34
N VAL A 161 17.43 -5.06 16.88
CA VAL A 161 17.88 -4.96 15.48
C VAL A 161 16.87 -5.61 14.54
N SER A 162 16.26 -6.73 14.94
CA SER A 162 15.22 -7.39 14.14
C SER A 162 13.98 -6.50 13.93
N GLY A 163 13.62 -5.69 14.92
CA GLY A 163 12.56 -4.70 14.80
C GLY A 163 12.85 -3.62 13.75
N GLU A 164 14.12 -3.23 13.56
CA GLU A 164 14.53 -2.28 12.51
C GLU A 164 14.31 -2.85 11.10
N TYR A 165 14.72 -4.10 10.87
CA TYR A 165 14.48 -4.79 9.60
C TYR A 165 12.98 -4.98 9.34
N GLY A 166 12.22 -5.42 10.35
CA GLY A 166 10.77 -5.57 10.23
C GLY A 166 10.07 -4.27 9.84
N ARG A 167 10.48 -3.13 10.42
CA ARG A 167 9.97 -1.80 10.01
C ARG A 167 10.34 -1.45 8.57
N ALA A 168 11.60 -1.63 8.17
CA ALA A 168 12.06 -1.33 6.81
C ALA A 168 11.31 -2.18 5.76
N ILE A 169 11.08 -3.47 6.04
CA ILE A 169 10.29 -4.37 5.19
C ILE A 169 8.85 -3.85 5.06
N ARG A 170 8.19 -3.49 6.18
CA ARG A 170 6.82 -2.97 6.18
C ARG A 170 6.68 -1.66 5.38
N ILE A 171 7.62 -0.73 5.56
CA ILE A 171 7.71 0.53 4.80
C ILE A 171 7.76 0.22 3.30
N SER A 172 8.70 -0.65 2.90
CA SER A 172 8.91 -1.04 1.50
C SER A 172 7.63 -1.66 0.91
N ILE A 173 6.99 -2.58 1.63
CA ILE A 173 5.74 -3.24 1.19
C ILE A 173 4.59 -2.22 1.05
N TYR A 174 4.41 -1.31 2.01
CA TYR A 174 3.35 -0.30 1.91
C TYR A 174 3.58 0.65 0.74
N TYR A 175 4.83 1.06 0.49
CA TYR A 175 5.17 1.88 -0.67
C TYR A 175 4.85 1.18 -1.99
N CYS A 176 5.33 -0.06 -2.17
CA CYS A 176 5.07 -0.84 -3.38
C CYS A 176 3.57 -1.00 -3.66
N ARG A 177 2.77 -1.32 -2.62
CA ARG A 177 1.32 -1.45 -2.75
C ARG A 177 0.62 -0.13 -3.09
N ALA A 178 1.12 0.99 -2.58
CA ALA A 178 0.58 2.30 -2.90
C ALA A 178 0.79 2.65 -4.37
N ALA A 179 2.01 2.45 -4.87
CA ALA A 179 2.37 2.70 -6.27
C ALA A 179 1.51 1.86 -7.25
N LEU A 180 1.31 0.58 -6.95
CA LEU A 180 0.45 -0.31 -7.75
C LEU A 180 -1.02 0.11 -7.80
N CYS A 181 -1.52 0.76 -6.74
CA CYS A 181 -2.91 1.19 -6.67
C CYS A 181 -3.12 2.60 -7.23
N GLU A 182 -2.06 3.34 -7.58
CA GLU A 182 -2.14 4.78 -7.84
C GLU A 182 -3.12 5.14 -8.96
N GLU A 183 -3.05 4.40 -10.07
CA GLU A 183 -3.90 4.62 -11.25
C GLU A 183 -5.23 3.85 -11.20
N VAL A 184 -5.29 2.74 -10.47
CA VAL A 184 -6.46 1.84 -10.45
C VAL A 184 -7.44 2.23 -9.34
N ASP A 185 -6.93 2.60 -8.16
CA ASP A 185 -7.70 2.90 -6.97
C ASP A 185 -6.95 3.92 -6.10
N THR A 186 -7.09 5.19 -6.48
CA THR A 186 -6.39 6.31 -5.83
C THR A 186 -6.70 6.40 -4.33
N ALA A 187 -7.94 6.08 -3.90
CA ALA A 187 -8.30 6.08 -2.49
C ALA A 187 -7.50 5.04 -1.69
N LYS A 188 -7.32 3.85 -2.27
CA LYS A 188 -6.50 2.78 -1.68
C LYS A 188 -5.01 3.11 -1.72
N SER A 189 -4.52 3.73 -2.81
CA SER A 189 -3.14 4.24 -2.89
C SER A 189 -2.85 5.25 -1.77
N VAL A 190 -3.71 6.26 -1.59
CA VAL A 190 -3.65 7.22 -0.48
C VAL A 190 -3.62 6.53 0.89
N SER A 191 -4.45 5.49 1.08
CA SER A 191 -4.44 4.72 2.33
C SER A 191 -3.11 4.01 2.58
N TYR A 192 -2.43 3.48 1.55
CA TYR A 192 -1.15 2.82 1.72
C TYR A 192 0.01 3.79 1.89
N TYR A 193 0.04 4.91 1.16
CA TYR A 193 1.05 5.95 1.40
C TYR A 193 0.96 6.50 2.82
N ARG A 194 -0.24 6.71 3.36
CA ARG A 194 -0.41 7.07 4.79
C ARG A 194 0.17 6.02 5.72
N LYS A 195 -0.08 4.73 5.47
CA LYS A 195 0.49 3.63 6.27
C LYS A 195 2.02 3.63 6.18
N CYS A 196 2.59 3.82 5.00
CA CYS A 196 4.04 3.91 4.78
C CYS A 196 4.68 5.02 5.63
N VAL A 197 4.10 6.23 5.59
CA VAL A 197 4.58 7.39 6.37
C VAL A 197 4.34 7.22 7.88
N SER A 198 3.37 6.40 8.28
CA SER A 198 2.99 6.15 9.68
C SER A 198 3.90 5.16 10.42
N VAL A 199 4.70 4.38 9.69
CA VAL A 199 5.70 3.50 10.31
C VAL A 199 6.83 4.36 10.87
N ARG A 200 7.35 4.04 12.06
CA ARG A 200 8.55 4.70 12.59
C ARG A 200 9.72 4.53 11.60
N PRO A 201 10.48 5.59 11.30
CA PRO A 201 11.64 5.46 10.42
C PRO A 201 12.61 4.37 10.89
N SER A 202 13.21 3.68 9.94
CA SER A 202 14.21 2.65 10.21
C SER A 202 15.57 3.07 9.65
N PRO A 203 16.67 2.97 10.42
CA PRO A 203 17.99 3.36 9.93
C PRO A 203 18.54 2.42 8.84
N VAL A 204 17.99 1.20 8.72
CA VAL A 204 18.41 0.20 7.72
C VAL A 204 17.64 0.31 6.40
N GLU A 205 16.78 1.32 6.25
CA GLU A 205 16.06 1.58 5.01
C GLU A 205 17.03 2.12 3.94
N SER A 206 17.31 1.33 2.90
CA SER A 206 18.26 1.71 1.84
C SER A 206 17.67 2.70 0.83
N GLN A 207 16.35 2.65 0.62
CA GLN A 207 15.63 3.54 -0.29
C GLN A 207 14.83 4.56 0.53
N ASN A 208 14.73 5.82 0.11
CA ASN A 208 13.96 6.84 0.83
C ASN A 208 12.44 6.68 0.63
N PHE A 209 11.86 5.48 0.83
CA PHE A 209 10.47 5.20 0.49
C PHE A 209 9.49 6.05 1.29
N GLN A 210 9.77 6.32 2.57
CA GLN A 210 8.89 7.19 3.35
C GLN A 210 8.83 8.62 2.82
N GLN A 211 9.97 9.16 2.38
CA GLN A 211 10.02 10.50 1.79
C GLN A 211 9.29 10.52 0.43
N SER A 212 9.53 9.52 -0.41
CA SER A 212 8.81 9.37 -1.69
C SER A 212 7.30 9.21 -1.46
N ALA A 213 6.89 8.41 -0.48
CA ALA A 213 5.48 8.25 -0.09
C ALA A 213 4.85 9.56 0.37
N LYS A 214 5.58 10.35 1.15
CA LYS A 214 5.12 11.67 1.61
C LYS A 214 4.89 12.62 0.44
N LEU A 215 5.82 12.67 -0.52
CA LEU A 215 5.68 13.50 -1.73
C LEU A 215 4.51 13.04 -2.59
N ALA A 216 4.41 11.75 -2.91
CA ALA A 216 3.32 11.18 -3.68
C ALA A 216 1.95 11.46 -3.03
N LEU A 217 1.86 11.31 -1.71
CA LEU A 217 0.65 11.60 -0.95
C LEU A 217 0.23 13.08 -1.04
N LEU A 218 1.18 14.02 -0.98
CA LEU A 218 0.89 15.44 -1.16
C LEU A 218 0.36 15.74 -2.56
N HIS A 219 0.95 15.14 -3.60
CA HIS A 219 0.49 15.28 -4.98
C HIS A 219 -0.94 14.75 -5.16
N LEU A 220 -1.23 13.53 -4.69
CA LEU A 220 -2.56 12.95 -4.80
C LEU A 220 -3.64 13.78 -4.07
N ILE A 221 -3.30 14.36 -2.92
CA ILE A 221 -4.22 15.23 -2.18
C ILE A 221 -4.47 16.55 -2.94
N ALA A 222 -3.43 17.13 -3.54
CA ALA A 222 -3.56 18.35 -4.33
C ALA A 222 -4.43 18.13 -5.57
N ASP A 223 -4.24 17.03 -6.29
CA ASP A 223 -5.02 16.68 -7.48
C ASP A 223 -6.49 16.39 -7.16
N HIS A 224 -6.77 15.80 -5.99
CA HIS A 224 -8.14 15.63 -5.53
C HIS A 224 -8.82 16.96 -5.15
N ALA A 225 -8.05 17.95 -4.68
CA ALA A 225 -8.59 19.27 -4.33
C ALA A 225 -8.96 20.09 -5.57
N THR A 226 -8.22 19.95 -6.67
CA THR A 226 -8.46 20.68 -7.93
C THR A 226 -9.58 20.07 -8.78
N ASN A 227 -9.71 18.74 -8.78
CA ASN A 227 -10.70 18.01 -9.57
C ASN A 227 -12.08 17.90 -8.92
N ARG A 228 -12.25 18.38 -7.68
CA ARG A 228 -13.58 18.46 -7.08
C ARG A 228 -14.39 19.49 -7.86
N PRO A 229 -15.53 19.13 -8.47
CA PRO A 229 -16.40 20.11 -9.12
C PRO A 229 -16.68 21.20 -8.11
N ARG A 230 -16.18 22.41 -8.38
CA ARG A 230 -16.57 23.59 -7.63
C ARG A 230 -18.07 23.71 -7.86
N LEU A 231 -18.87 23.17 -6.93
CA LEU A 231 -20.28 23.53 -6.83
C LEU A 231 -20.28 25.05 -6.93
N PRO A 232 -21.04 25.64 -7.86
CA PRO A 232 -21.01 27.07 -8.10
C PRO A 232 -21.16 27.73 -6.75
N SER A 233 -20.11 28.46 -6.33
CA SER A 233 -20.14 29.29 -5.15
C SER A 233 -21.35 30.19 -5.32
N ARG A 234 -22.46 29.83 -4.67
CA ARG A 234 -23.61 30.70 -4.53
C ARG A 234 -23.11 31.87 -3.71
N THR A 235 -22.68 32.89 -4.43
CA THR A 235 -22.47 34.23 -3.91
C THR A 235 -23.76 34.63 -3.19
N SER A 236 -23.64 34.81 -1.89
CA SER A 236 -24.67 35.41 -1.08
C SER A 236 -24.73 36.91 -1.38
N SER A 237 -25.86 37.34 -1.92
CA SER A 237 -26.34 38.73 -1.83
C SER A 237 -27.81 38.69 -1.38
N VAL A 238 -28.05 39.08 -0.13
CA VAL A 238 -29.22 39.82 0.42
C VAL A 238 -30.50 39.83 -0.45
N SER A 239 -31.69 39.40 0.00
CA SER A 239 -32.45 39.89 1.16
C SER A 239 -33.69 39.02 1.45
N SER A 240 -34.11 38.99 2.72
CA SER A 240 -35.46 38.87 3.29
C SER A 240 -36.56 38.07 2.57
N GLY A 241 -37.13 37.09 3.27
CA GLY A 241 -38.46 36.54 2.97
C GLY A 241 -38.60 35.08 3.41
N ALA A 242 -39.43 34.82 4.41
CA ALA A 242 -39.70 33.52 5.00
C ALA A 242 -39.95 32.41 3.96
N SER A 243 -39.47 31.19 4.24
CA SER A 243 -40.32 29.98 4.39
C SER A 243 -39.51 28.67 4.32
N SER A 244 -39.51 27.95 5.44
CA SER A 244 -39.31 26.49 5.58
C SER A 244 -38.05 25.86 4.96
N SER A 245 -36.90 26.05 5.61
CA SER A 245 -35.77 25.13 5.41
C SER A 245 -36.09 23.81 6.12
N CYS A 246 -36.57 22.83 5.37
CA CYS A 246 -36.77 21.47 5.83
C CYS A 246 -35.41 20.77 6.07
N SER A 247 -34.67 21.20 7.10
CA SER A 247 -33.59 20.39 7.66
C SER A 247 -34.22 19.13 8.25
N MET A 248 -33.81 17.98 7.73
CA MET A 248 -34.24 16.69 8.26
C MET A 248 -33.21 16.28 9.31
N SER A 249 -33.69 15.84 10.47
CA SER A 249 -32.86 15.35 11.57
C SER A 249 -32.91 13.82 11.64
N CYS A 250 -31.77 13.21 11.98
CA CYS A 250 -31.70 11.78 12.18
C CYS A 250 -32.56 11.37 13.38
N SER A 251 -33.49 10.42 13.21
CA SER A 251 -34.40 9.98 14.27
C SER A 251 -33.69 9.27 15.43
N ASN A 252 -32.45 8.82 15.25
CA ASN A 252 -31.67 8.17 16.31
C ASN A 252 -30.75 9.12 17.07
N CYS A 253 -29.99 9.95 16.34
CA CYS A 253 -28.91 10.77 16.92
C CYS A 253 -29.12 12.28 16.81
N GLY A 254 -30.24 12.74 16.25
CA GLY A 254 -30.57 14.15 16.12
C GLY A 254 -29.75 14.93 15.09
N VAL A 255 -28.69 14.34 14.50
CA VAL A 255 -27.84 15.02 13.52
C VAL A 255 -28.66 15.50 12.32
N GLU A 256 -28.58 16.81 12.06
CA GLU A 256 -29.15 17.45 10.89
C GLU A 256 -28.19 17.35 9.71
N LYS A 257 -28.67 16.92 8.56
CA LYS A 257 -27.88 16.84 7.32
C LYS A 257 -28.79 17.09 6.13
N ARG A 258 -28.25 17.70 5.06
CA ARG A 258 -28.97 17.78 3.79
C ARG A 258 -28.97 16.40 3.12
N GLY A 259 -30.14 15.92 2.72
CA GLY A 259 -30.30 14.64 2.02
C GLY A 259 -30.07 13.42 2.90
N ILE A 260 -30.81 13.30 4.02
CA ILE A 260 -30.78 12.10 4.86
C ILE A 260 -31.64 11.00 4.20
N PRO A 261 -31.14 9.75 4.07
CA PRO A 261 -31.95 8.65 3.55
C PRO A 261 -33.12 8.33 4.48
N VAL A 262 -34.24 7.98 3.85
CA VAL A 262 -35.51 7.67 4.52
C VAL A 262 -35.67 6.16 4.61
N CYS A 263 -36.32 5.66 5.67
CA CYS A 263 -36.72 4.27 5.75
C CYS A 263 -37.59 3.89 4.53
N SER A 264 -37.19 2.85 3.79
CA SER A 264 -37.87 2.41 2.58
C SER A 264 -39.28 1.86 2.84
N LYS A 265 -39.54 1.36 4.06
CA LYS A 265 -40.82 0.77 4.44
C LYS A 265 -41.87 1.82 4.79
N CYS A 266 -41.59 2.70 5.76
CA CYS A 266 -42.56 3.70 6.24
C CYS A 266 -42.45 5.07 5.58
N LYS A 267 -41.34 5.37 4.87
CA LYS A 267 -41.06 6.67 4.22
C LYS A 267 -41.18 7.91 5.14
N SER A 268 -41.21 7.73 6.46
CA SER A 268 -41.44 8.81 7.43
C SER A 268 -40.28 9.09 8.39
N ARG A 269 -39.35 8.14 8.56
CA ARG A 269 -38.18 8.28 9.46
C ARG A 269 -36.87 8.41 8.69
N TYR A 270 -36.01 9.33 9.14
CA TYR A 270 -34.75 9.70 8.49
C TYR A 270 -33.55 9.23 9.31
N TYR A 271 -32.52 8.66 8.67
CA TYR A 271 -31.32 8.15 9.36
C TYR A 271 -30.04 8.58 8.67
N CYS A 272 -29.07 9.15 9.41
CA CYS A 272 -27.79 9.58 8.82
C CYS A 272 -26.92 8.43 8.26
N GLY A 273 -27.27 7.17 8.57
CA GLY A 273 -26.68 5.98 7.99
C GLY A 273 -27.25 4.68 8.59
N VAL A 274 -26.85 3.54 8.03
CA VAL A 274 -27.34 2.19 8.43
C VAL A 274 -27.11 1.88 9.91
N ARG A 275 -26.03 2.43 10.50
CA ARG A 275 -25.75 2.27 11.94
C ARG A 275 -26.85 2.87 12.82
N CYS A 276 -27.32 4.08 12.50
CA CYS A 276 -28.40 4.73 13.24
C CYS A 276 -29.75 4.04 13.05
N LEU A 277 -30.02 3.51 11.85
CA LEU A 277 -31.22 2.70 11.61
C LEU A 277 -31.21 1.41 12.44
N LYS A 278 -30.07 0.68 12.48
CA LYS A 278 -29.94 -0.54 13.29
C LYS A 278 -30.09 -0.27 14.78
N ALA A 279 -29.52 0.82 15.28
CA ALA A 279 -29.63 1.22 16.69
C ALA A 279 -31.07 1.62 17.07
N HIS A 280 -31.77 2.33 16.19
CA HIS A 280 -33.16 2.75 16.42
C HIS A 280 -34.20 1.67 16.10
N LYS A 281 -33.79 0.55 15.48
CA LYS A 281 -34.67 -0.54 15.05
C LYS A 281 -35.69 -1.01 16.11
N PRO A 282 -35.35 -1.29 17.37
CA PRO A 282 -36.32 -1.82 18.33
C PRO A 282 -37.47 -0.86 18.63
N ILE A 283 -37.22 0.45 18.57
CA ILE A 283 -38.25 1.49 18.75
C ILE A 283 -38.98 1.71 17.43
N HIS A 284 -38.23 1.79 16.33
CA HIS A 284 -38.76 2.03 15.01
C HIS A 284 -39.75 0.96 14.55
N ASP A 285 -39.48 -0.32 14.82
CA ASP A 285 -40.31 -1.44 14.35
C ASP A 285 -41.75 -1.37 14.89
N ALA A 286 -41.95 -0.81 16.09
CA ALA A 286 -43.28 -0.58 16.66
C ALA A 286 -44.11 0.47 15.89
N GLU A 287 -43.43 1.39 15.19
CA GLU A 287 -44.04 2.52 14.48
C GLU A 287 -43.98 2.36 12.94
N CYS A 288 -43.12 1.48 12.43
CA CYS A 288 -42.77 1.38 11.01
C CYS A 288 -43.85 0.71 10.13
N GLY A 289 -45.05 0.48 10.65
CA GLY A 289 -46.15 -0.22 9.97
C GLY A 289 -47.48 0.52 9.86
N ASN A 290 -47.64 1.68 10.50
CA ASN A 290 -48.97 2.29 10.70
C ASN A 290 -49.36 3.42 9.72
N ASN A 291 -48.60 3.62 8.62
CA ASN A 291 -48.97 4.60 7.60
C ASN A 291 -49.20 3.89 6.26
N LEU A 292 -50.46 3.49 6.04
CA LEU A 292 -51.04 3.25 4.72
C LEU A 292 -52.00 4.41 4.43
#